data_AF-A0A1F8PQ42-F1
#
_entry.id   AF-A0A1F8PQ42-F1
#
_cell.length_a   1.000
_cell.length_b   1.000
_cell.length_c   1.000
_cell.angle_alpha   90.00
_cell.angle_beta   90.00
_cell.angle_gamma   90.00
#
_symmetry.space_group_name_H-M   'P 1'
#
loop_
_entity.id
_entity.type
_entity.pdbx_description
1 polymer ?
#
loop_
_entity_poly.entity_id
_entity_poly.type
_entity_poly.pdbx_seq_one_letter_code
_entity_poly.pdbx_strand_id
1 'polypeptide(L)'
;MVDYNIGKGVYIWKPEKIEKGNPYKILGRLQLAGVQSAAIKICDGINVVPNLEPLIRLLRANQIRVIGWGYSYLGRIPTREAQAISSACQKYEIDMYLIDVEHEVEGNYTGAGLFIEALRYALPETALGLNTFWNVGQHPSFPWRAFLSHVDFTCPQLYWRGQRPLEKLRQSKQEYAALVSPDGRKIPMRFVGGDMFTERGIKPSISQLIEFMNAVESDPDLQGVLMWAADDNETTSDLWQTFSGHHWQKGGRIPPQQPAGWAQIKYGMHVRAEPKGEKIRGLVKNNLVPIWELSESRWAAISPDRDEWIYLGDPNLVEVNMETPKAVSKPTLLYRAVVTPVRGLNVRKEAFGTVIRTLRSGEVVDIYQLLGGWARIHPAKDEWVNASYLRKVEPVQSASLPNPTSQLSTSAEA
;
A
#
# COMPACT_ATOMS: atom_id res chain seq x y z
N MET A 1 -5.48 -13.67 -17.29
CA MET A 1 -6.77 -13.76 -16.57
C MET A 1 -6.64 -12.81 -15.38
N VAL A 2 -7.53 -11.83 -15.23
CA VAL A 2 -7.48 -10.88 -14.11
C VAL A 2 -7.70 -11.66 -12.81
N ASP A 3 -6.79 -11.51 -11.84
CA ASP A 3 -7.00 -12.04 -10.50
C ASP A 3 -7.99 -11.13 -9.76
N TYR A 4 -9.20 -11.63 -9.55
CA TYR A 4 -10.26 -10.90 -8.86
C TYR A 4 -10.25 -11.09 -7.34
N ASN A 5 -9.30 -11.83 -6.74
CA ASN A 5 -9.33 -12.02 -5.28
C ASN A 5 -8.86 -10.77 -4.51
N ILE A 6 -9.79 -9.94 -4.03
CA ILE A 6 -9.49 -8.71 -3.29
C ILE A 6 -9.45 -8.94 -1.77
N GLY A 7 -9.96 -10.09 -1.32
CA GLY A 7 -9.98 -10.50 0.08
C GLY A 7 -10.66 -9.48 1.00
N LYS A 8 -10.05 -9.23 2.16
CA LYS A 8 -10.48 -8.22 3.12
C LYS A 8 -10.03 -6.84 2.68
N GLY A 9 -10.97 -5.98 2.32
CA GLY A 9 -10.68 -4.64 1.84
C GLY A 9 -11.51 -3.53 2.48
N VAL A 10 -11.15 -2.29 2.17
CA VAL A 10 -11.81 -1.08 2.67
C VAL A 10 -11.97 -0.05 1.55
N TYR A 11 -12.99 0.79 1.67
CA TYR A 11 -13.06 2.04 0.92
C TYR A 11 -12.28 3.14 1.64
N ILE A 12 -11.62 3.98 0.86
CA ILE A 12 -10.97 5.23 1.26
C ILE A 12 -11.58 6.36 0.42
N TRP A 13 -12.33 7.25 1.05
CA TRP A 13 -12.98 8.40 0.41
C TRP A 13 -12.11 9.65 0.46
N LYS A 14 -11.51 9.91 1.62
CA LYS A 14 -10.76 11.11 1.99
C LYS A 14 -9.48 10.68 2.71
N PRO A 15 -8.42 10.32 1.96
CA PRO A 15 -7.14 9.91 2.54
C PRO A 15 -6.61 10.90 3.57
N GLU A 16 -6.85 12.20 3.40
CA GLU A 16 -6.44 13.27 4.32
C GLU A 16 -7.08 13.17 5.71
N LYS A 17 -8.23 12.49 5.84
CA LYS A 17 -8.88 12.23 7.12
C LYS A 17 -8.33 11.01 7.85
N ILE A 18 -7.68 10.09 7.12
CA ILE A 18 -6.98 8.96 7.72
C ILE A 18 -5.59 9.43 8.12
N GLU A 19 -5.27 9.41 9.42
CA GLU A 19 -3.91 9.67 9.89
C GLU A 19 -3.30 11.00 9.39
N LYS A 20 -4.17 12.01 9.18
CA LYS A 20 -3.84 13.33 8.61
C LYS A 20 -3.23 13.26 7.21
N GLY A 21 -3.58 12.25 6.41
CA GLY A 21 -3.09 12.07 5.05
C GLY A 21 -1.66 11.54 4.96
N ASN A 22 -1.06 11.08 6.06
CA ASN A 22 0.30 10.54 6.01
C ASN A 22 0.28 9.12 5.38
N PRO A 23 0.92 8.90 4.21
CA PRO A 23 0.85 7.62 3.51
C PRO A 23 1.32 6.42 4.33
N TYR A 24 2.39 6.59 5.12
CA TYR A 24 3.00 5.51 5.91
C TYR A 24 2.14 5.14 7.11
N LYS A 25 1.50 6.12 7.76
CA LYS A 25 0.53 5.84 8.81
C LYS A 25 -0.71 5.13 8.28
N ILE A 26 -1.20 5.55 7.11
CA ILE A 26 -2.30 4.87 6.42
C ILE A 26 -1.91 3.42 6.13
N LEU A 27 -0.74 3.18 5.53
CA LEU A 27 -0.21 1.84 5.27
C LEU A 27 -0.20 0.99 6.56
N GLY A 28 0.39 1.51 7.64
CA GLY A 28 0.47 0.81 8.92
C GLY A 28 -0.90 0.41 9.44
N ARG A 29 -1.84 1.36 9.44
CA ARG A 29 -3.24 1.13 9.84
C ARG A 29 -3.89 0.01 9.03
N LEU A 30 -3.69 -0.02 7.72
CA LEU A 30 -4.23 -1.06 6.83
C LEU A 30 -3.57 -2.44 7.05
N GLN A 31 -2.24 -2.49 7.12
CA GLN A 31 -1.49 -3.74 7.33
C GLN A 31 -1.86 -4.41 8.65
N LEU A 32 -2.05 -3.64 9.71
CA LEU A 32 -2.48 -4.15 11.01
C LEU A 32 -3.87 -4.75 10.95
N ALA A 33 -4.78 -4.08 10.25
CA ALA A 33 -6.12 -4.59 10.02
C ALA A 33 -6.13 -5.80 9.07
N GLY A 34 -4.97 -6.25 8.56
CA GLY A 34 -4.89 -7.36 7.61
C GLY A 34 -5.61 -7.04 6.31
N VAL A 35 -5.66 -5.75 5.93
CA VAL A 35 -6.26 -5.31 4.68
C VAL A 35 -5.39 -5.78 3.51
N GLN A 36 -6.04 -6.44 2.55
CA GLN A 36 -5.44 -6.96 1.33
C GLN A 36 -5.70 -6.05 0.12
N SER A 37 -6.76 -5.23 0.19
CA SER A 37 -7.12 -4.29 -0.88
C SER A 37 -7.70 -2.98 -0.36
N ALA A 38 -7.38 -1.88 -1.03
CA ALA A 38 -7.92 -0.56 -0.74
C ALA A 38 -8.58 0.02 -1.99
N ALA A 39 -9.89 0.31 -1.90
CA ALA A 39 -10.62 1.05 -2.92
C ALA A 39 -10.52 2.56 -2.62
N ILE A 40 -9.70 3.28 -3.38
CA ILE A 40 -9.39 4.70 -3.18
C ILE A 40 -10.20 5.56 -4.13
N LYS A 41 -10.83 6.63 -3.62
CA LYS A 41 -11.54 7.58 -4.47
C LYS A 41 -10.53 8.31 -5.35
N ILE A 42 -10.64 8.14 -6.66
CA ILE A 42 -9.77 8.82 -7.64
C ILE A 42 -10.50 9.91 -8.41
N CYS A 43 -11.83 9.86 -8.45
CA CYS A 43 -12.67 10.81 -9.17
C CYS A 43 -13.97 11.13 -8.43
N ASP A 44 -14.50 12.33 -8.68
CA ASP A 44 -15.83 12.79 -8.30
C ASP A 44 -16.46 13.49 -9.51
N GLY A 45 -17.22 12.74 -10.30
CA GLY A 45 -17.57 13.09 -11.67
C GLY A 45 -16.31 13.37 -12.51
N ILE A 46 -16.24 14.58 -13.07
CA ILE A 46 -15.10 15.03 -13.87
C ILE A 46 -13.87 15.44 -13.04
N ASN A 47 -14.02 15.55 -11.71
CA ASN A 47 -12.95 16.06 -10.85
C ASN A 47 -12.03 14.91 -10.42
N VAL A 48 -10.78 14.94 -10.87
CA VAL A 48 -9.76 13.96 -10.46
C VAL A 48 -9.19 14.36 -9.10
N VAL A 49 -9.16 13.44 -8.15
CA VAL A 49 -8.55 13.62 -6.83
C VAL A 49 -7.03 13.70 -6.98
N PRO A 50 -6.36 14.78 -6.53
CA PRO A 50 -4.92 14.96 -6.71
C PRO A 50 -4.08 14.27 -5.61
N ASN A 51 -2.76 14.16 -5.83
CA ASN A 51 -1.75 13.78 -4.83
C ASN A 51 -1.92 12.37 -4.20
N LEU A 52 -2.49 11.42 -4.93
CA LEU A 52 -2.64 10.04 -4.47
C LEU A 52 -1.41 9.17 -4.73
N GLU A 53 -0.50 9.61 -5.60
CA GLU A 53 0.67 8.84 -6.05
C GLU A 53 1.55 8.32 -4.90
N PRO A 54 1.87 9.11 -3.85
CA PRO A 54 2.67 8.61 -2.74
C PRO A 54 1.98 7.47 -1.99
N LEU A 55 0.68 7.57 -1.74
CA LEU A 55 -0.10 6.53 -1.07
C LEU A 55 -0.22 5.28 -1.94
N ILE A 56 -0.61 5.43 -3.20
CA ILE A 56 -0.81 4.31 -4.13
C ILE A 56 0.49 3.51 -4.33
N ARG A 57 1.61 4.20 -4.57
CA ARG A 57 2.91 3.54 -4.71
C ARG A 57 3.29 2.77 -3.45
N LEU A 58 3.04 3.35 -2.28
CA LEU A 58 3.37 2.74 -1.01
C LEU A 58 2.52 1.49 -0.72
N LEU A 59 1.22 1.54 -0.99
CA LEU A 59 0.32 0.38 -0.85
C LEU A 59 0.74 -0.76 -1.77
N ARG A 60 1.00 -0.48 -3.05
CA ARG A 60 1.45 -1.49 -4.02
C ARG A 60 2.79 -2.11 -3.64
N ALA A 61 3.76 -1.30 -3.21
CA ALA A 61 5.06 -1.80 -2.74
C ALA A 61 4.92 -2.76 -1.54
N ASN A 62 3.79 -2.70 -0.82
CA ASN A 62 3.48 -3.54 0.33
C ASN A 62 2.39 -4.58 0.05
N GLN A 63 2.17 -4.91 -1.23
CA GLN A 63 1.25 -5.94 -1.69
C GLN A 63 -0.23 -5.69 -1.33
N ILE A 64 -0.59 -4.44 -0.96
CA ILE A 64 -2.00 -4.04 -0.86
C ILE A 64 -2.47 -3.66 -2.26
N ARG A 65 -3.47 -4.40 -2.76
CA ARG A 65 -4.08 -4.14 -4.07
C ARG A 65 -4.77 -2.77 -4.08
N VAL A 66 -4.65 -2.04 -5.18
CA VAL A 66 -5.23 -0.69 -5.29
C VAL A 66 -6.34 -0.70 -6.33
N ILE A 67 -7.56 -0.55 -5.81
CA ILE A 67 -8.79 -0.41 -6.60
C ILE A 67 -9.10 1.10 -6.65
N GLY A 68 -9.47 1.61 -7.81
CA GLY A 68 -9.94 2.98 -7.96
C GLY A 68 -11.47 2.98 -7.87
N TRP A 69 -12.05 4.01 -7.28
CA TRP A 69 -13.48 4.25 -7.38
C TRP A 69 -13.79 5.72 -7.60
N GLY A 70 -14.99 6.02 -8.08
CA GLY A 70 -15.44 7.40 -8.21
C GLY A 70 -16.94 7.50 -8.38
N TYR A 71 -17.51 8.49 -7.70
CA TYR A 71 -18.93 8.84 -7.78
C TYR A 71 -19.21 9.47 -9.14
N SER A 72 -20.15 8.92 -9.89
CA SER A 72 -20.44 9.33 -11.26
C SER A 72 -21.87 9.87 -11.40
N TYR A 73 -22.03 11.00 -12.05
CA TYR A 73 -23.30 11.73 -12.15
C TYR A 73 -23.96 11.61 -13.52
N LEU A 74 -23.15 11.36 -14.56
CA LEU A 74 -23.61 11.17 -15.93
C LEU A 74 -24.48 12.31 -16.45
N GLY A 75 -24.15 13.55 -16.04
CA GLY A 75 -24.92 14.74 -16.37
C GLY A 75 -24.94 15.06 -17.87
N ARG A 76 -24.83 16.33 -18.24
CA ARG A 76 -24.87 16.71 -19.68
C ARG A 76 -23.64 16.29 -20.49
N ILE A 77 -22.63 15.69 -19.86
CA ILE A 77 -21.30 15.42 -20.44
C ILE A 77 -20.76 14.01 -20.10
N PRO A 78 -21.54 12.93 -20.30
CA PRO A 78 -21.17 11.57 -19.86
C PRO A 78 -19.83 11.09 -20.46
N THR A 79 -19.54 11.41 -21.72
CA THR A 79 -18.28 11.02 -22.37
C THR A 79 -17.06 11.75 -21.80
N ARG A 80 -17.21 13.01 -21.39
CA ARG A 80 -16.13 13.77 -20.74
C ARG A 80 -15.84 13.25 -19.34
N GLU A 81 -16.87 12.81 -18.62
CA GLU A 81 -16.74 12.15 -17.33
C GLU A 81 -15.97 10.83 -17.45
N ALA A 82 -16.35 9.99 -18.42
CA ALA A 82 -15.60 8.76 -18.74
C ALA A 82 -14.12 9.06 -19.10
N GLN A 83 -13.86 10.15 -19.82
CA GLN A 83 -12.49 10.57 -20.15
C GLN A 83 -11.67 11.01 -18.92
N ALA A 84 -12.29 11.73 -17.98
CA ALA A 84 -11.63 12.12 -16.73
C ALA A 84 -11.28 10.89 -15.88
N ILE A 85 -12.23 9.96 -15.76
CA ILE A 85 -12.05 8.71 -15.01
C ILE A 85 -10.96 7.84 -15.63
N SER A 86 -10.98 7.64 -16.95
CA SER A 86 -9.95 6.84 -17.64
C SER A 86 -8.56 7.47 -17.52
N SER A 87 -8.46 8.80 -17.63
CA SER A 87 -7.21 9.52 -17.39
C SER A 87 -6.69 9.31 -15.97
N ALA A 88 -7.58 9.32 -14.96
CA ALA A 88 -7.21 9.06 -13.57
C ALA A 88 -6.78 7.59 -13.34
N CYS A 89 -7.51 6.63 -13.92
CA CYS A 89 -7.16 5.22 -13.85
C CYS A 89 -5.77 4.96 -14.44
N GLN A 90 -5.46 5.56 -15.59
CA GLN A 90 -4.16 5.45 -16.23
C GLN A 90 -3.07 6.15 -15.41
N LYS A 91 -3.32 7.38 -14.95
CA LYS A 91 -2.38 8.15 -14.11
C LYS A 91 -1.97 7.40 -12.84
N TYR A 92 -2.93 6.74 -12.21
CA TYR A 92 -2.73 6.00 -10.96
C TYR A 92 -2.49 4.50 -11.19
N GLU A 93 -2.45 4.05 -12.44
CA GLU A 93 -2.22 2.66 -12.85
C GLU A 93 -3.12 1.65 -12.12
N ILE A 94 -4.40 1.98 -11.96
CA ILE A 94 -5.36 1.24 -11.14
C ILE A 94 -5.61 -0.19 -11.65
N ASP A 95 -5.70 -1.16 -10.72
CA ASP A 95 -5.89 -2.58 -11.05
C ASP A 95 -7.34 -2.89 -11.51
N MET A 96 -8.32 -2.28 -10.82
CA MET A 96 -9.76 -2.41 -11.10
C MET A 96 -10.45 -1.09 -10.77
N TYR A 97 -11.50 -0.73 -11.51
CA TYR A 97 -12.27 0.48 -11.27
C TYR A 97 -13.72 0.17 -10.88
N LEU A 98 -14.17 0.74 -9.76
CA LEU A 98 -15.55 0.69 -9.31
C LEU A 98 -16.27 1.98 -9.72
N ILE A 99 -17.31 1.80 -10.53
CA ILE A 99 -18.19 2.87 -10.99
C ILE A 99 -19.28 3.01 -9.93
N ASP A 100 -19.13 4.02 -9.06
CA ASP A 100 -20.12 4.35 -8.05
C ASP A 100 -21.20 5.24 -8.68
N VAL A 101 -22.39 4.69 -8.85
CA VAL A 101 -23.53 5.35 -9.47
C VAL A 101 -24.77 5.06 -8.65
N GLU A 102 -25.50 6.11 -8.27
CA GLU A 102 -26.67 6.00 -7.41
C GLU A 102 -27.92 6.63 -8.07
N HIS A 103 -28.74 7.30 -7.29
CA HIS A 103 -30.08 7.72 -7.68
C HIS A 103 -30.09 8.81 -8.75
N GLU A 104 -28.99 9.58 -8.87
CA GLU A 104 -28.81 10.65 -9.85
C GLU A 104 -28.83 10.13 -11.29
N VAL A 105 -28.49 8.86 -11.52
CA VAL A 105 -28.45 8.28 -12.86
C VAL A 105 -29.76 7.59 -13.26
N GLU A 106 -30.72 7.47 -12.34
CA GLU A 106 -32.01 6.86 -12.65
C GLU A 106 -32.75 7.64 -13.75
N GLY A 107 -33.32 6.90 -14.69
CA GLY A 107 -33.99 7.47 -15.86
C GLY A 107 -33.05 7.99 -16.96
N ASN A 108 -31.75 8.09 -16.70
CA ASN A 108 -30.77 8.60 -17.66
C ASN A 108 -30.14 7.48 -18.52
N TYR A 109 -30.97 6.76 -19.27
CA TYR A 109 -30.54 5.61 -20.07
C TYR A 109 -29.52 5.98 -21.17
N THR A 110 -29.74 7.09 -21.87
CA THR A 110 -28.83 7.56 -22.93
C THR A 110 -27.47 7.98 -22.36
N GLY A 111 -27.47 8.73 -21.25
CA GLY A 111 -26.23 9.14 -20.58
C GLY A 111 -25.43 7.94 -20.07
N ALA A 112 -26.11 6.95 -19.47
CA ALA A 112 -25.50 5.70 -19.04
C ALA A 112 -24.84 4.93 -20.18
N GLY A 113 -25.53 4.78 -21.33
CA GLY A 113 -24.96 4.13 -22.51
C GLY A 113 -23.71 4.84 -23.02
N LEU A 114 -23.79 6.15 -23.25
CA LEU A 114 -22.65 6.95 -23.73
C LEU A 114 -21.46 6.92 -22.78
N PHE A 115 -21.72 6.99 -21.47
CA PHE A 115 -20.69 6.96 -20.44
C PHE A 115 -19.94 5.63 -20.44
N ILE A 116 -20.68 4.52 -20.31
CA ILE A 116 -20.05 3.23 -20.09
C ILE A 116 -19.37 2.70 -21.35
N GLU A 117 -19.92 3.00 -22.53
CA GLU A 117 -19.29 2.69 -23.82
C GLU A 117 -17.95 3.44 -23.96
N ALA A 118 -17.95 4.75 -23.71
CA ALA A 118 -16.72 5.55 -23.75
C ALA A 118 -15.69 5.11 -22.71
N LEU A 119 -16.13 4.77 -21.49
CA LEU A 119 -15.25 4.32 -20.41
C LEU A 119 -14.61 2.97 -20.75
N ARG A 120 -15.39 1.99 -21.23
CA ARG A 120 -14.87 0.69 -21.66
C ARG A 120 -13.93 0.83 -22.86
N TYR A 121 -14.25 1.69 -23.83
CA TYR A 121 -13.36 1.95 -24.96
C TYR A 121 -12.00 2.51 -24.50
N ALA A 122 -11.98 3.41 -23.53
CA ALA A 122 -10.75 4.00 -23.00
C ALA A 122 -9.96 3.07 -22.05
N LEU A 123 -10.64 2.09 -21.44
CA LEU A 123 -10.08 1.12 -20.50
C LEU A 123 -10.42 -0.32 -20.91
N PRO A 124 -9.92 -0.82 -22.06
CA PRO A 124 -10.31 -2.12 -22.60
C PRO A 124 -9.90 -3.28 -21.67
N GLU A 125 -8.74 -3.18 -21.03
CA GLU A 125 -8.16 -4.23 -20.18
C GLU A 125 -8.42 -4.03 -18.68
N THR A 126 -8.88 -2.85 -18.26
CA THR A 126 -9.17 -2.60 -16.83
C THR A 126 -10.45 -3.30 -16.45
N ALA A 127 -10.41 -4.06 -15.35
CA ALA A 127 -11.60 -4.66 -14.80
C ALA A 127 -12.56 -3.58 -14.26
N LEU A 128 -13.75 -3.46 -14.85
CA LEU A 128 -14.77 -2.49 -14.44
C LEU A 128 -15.85 -3.17 -13.61
N GLY A 129 -16.15 -2.60 -12.45
CA GLY A 129 -17.18 -3.05 -11.54
C GLY A 129 -18.32 -2.05 -11.44
N LEU A 130 -19.56 -2.52 -11.52
CA LEU A 130 -20.72 -1.70 -11.16
C LEU A 130 -20.87 -1.69 -9.63
N ASN A 131 -20.71 -0.51 -9.01
CA ASN A 131 -20.87 -0.30 -7.58
C ASN A 131 -22.13 0.56 -7.35
N THR A 132 -23.21 -0.06 -6.91
CA THR A 132 -24.52 0.60 -6.80
C THR A 132 -25.41 -0.15 -5.80
N PHE A 133 -26.70 0.14 -5.79
CA PHE A 133 -27.72 -0.39 -4.88
C PHE A 133 -27.63 -1.90 -4.65
N TRP A 134 -27.83 -2.33 -3.41
CA TRP A 134 -27.91 -3.75 -3.06
C TRP A 134 -29.20 -4.44 -3.53
N ASN A 135 -30.25 -3.67 -3.81
CA ASN A 135 -31.63 -4.12 -4.05
C ASN A 135 -32.14 -3.62 -5.42
N VAL A 136 -31.75 -4.32 -6.48
CA VAL A 136 -32.17 -4.10 -7.87
C VAL A 136 -33.66 -3.79 -8.02
N GLY A 137 -34.53 -4.56 -7.35
CA GLY A 137 -35.99 -4.45 -7.51
C GLY A 137 -36.58 -3.11 -7.04
N GLN A 138 -35.88 -2.37 -6.17
CA GLN A 138 -36.31 -1.04 -5.73
C GLN A 138 -35.87 0.08 -6.66
N HIS A 139 -35.05 -0.23 -7.66
CA HIS A 139 -34.45 0.71 -8.60
C HIS A 139 -34.78 0.35 -10.06
N PRO A 140 -36.07 0.28 -10.45
CA PRO A 140 -36.47 -0.13 -11.80
C PRO A 140 -36.10 0.91 -12.87
N SER A 141 -35.96 2.17 -12.50
CA SER A 141 -35.53 3.29 -13.36
C SER A 141 -34.02 3.34 -13.56
N PHE A 142 -33.24 2.58 -12.79
CA PHE A 142 -31.79 2.55 -12.95
C PHE A 142 -31.43 1.86 -14.27
N PRO A 143 -30.46 2.38 -15.04
CA PRO A 143 -30.11 1.87 -16.36
C PRO A 143 -29.25 0.58 -16.30
N TRP A 144 -29.76 -0.47 -15.63
CA TRP A 144 -29.09 -1.76 -15.43
C TRP A 144 -28.52 -2.33 -16.73
N ARG A 145 -29.35 -2.39 -17.78
CA ARG A 145 -28.94 -2.96 -19.08
C ARG A 145 -27.77 -2.23 -19.72
N ALA A 146 -27.67 -0.91 -19.56
CA ALA A 146 -26.58 -0.12 -20.12
C ALA A 146 -25.27 -0.44 -19.40
N PHE A 147 -25.25 -0.42 -18.06
CA PHE A 147 -24.02 -0.74 -17.33
C PHE A 147 -23.58 -2.20 -17.53
N LEU A 148 -24.52 -3.15 -17.46
CA LEU A 148 -24.23 -4.58 -17.59
C LEU A 148 -23.67 -4.98 -18.96
N SER A 149 -23.81 -4.16 -20.01
CA SER A 149 -23.22 -4.48 -21.33
C SER A 149 -21.70 -4.38 -21.34
N HIS A 150 -21.09 -3.62 -20.42
CA HIS A 150 -19.67 -3.29 -20.48
C HIS A 150 -18.89 -3.49 -19.17
N VAL A 151 -19.54 -3.75 -18.03
CA VAL A 151 -18.84 -4.12 -16.79
C VAL A 151 -18.49 -5.62 -16.76
N ASP A 152 -17.48 -5.97 -15.97
CA ASP A 152 -16.99 -7.35 -15.81
C ASP A 152 -17.57 -8.04 -14.57
N PHE A 153 -17.98 -7.26 -13.57
CA PHE A 153 -18.55 -7.72 -12.31
C PHE A 153 -19.45 -6.67 -11.67
N THR A 154 -20.17 -7.07 -10.63
CA THR A 154 -20.88 -6.16 -9.74
C THR A 154 -20.31 -6.19 -8.33
N CYS A 155 -20.42 -5.05 -7.63
CA CYS A 155 -20.02 -4.83 -6.26
C CYS A 155 -21.14 -4.05 -5.54
N PRO A 156 -22.27 -4.67 -5.15
CA PRO A 156 -23.39 -3.94 -4.58
C PRO A 156 -23.05 -3.34 -3.21
N GLN A 157 -23.63 -2.18 -2.88
CA GLN A 157 -23.44 -1.48 -1.61
C GLN A 157 -24.46 -1.94 -0.57
N LEU A 158 -24.10 -2.95 0.22
CA LEU A 158 -24.95 -3.54 1.25
C LEU A 158 -24.90 -2.74 2.57
N TYR A 159 -25.13 -1.43 2.52
CA TYR A 159 -25.18 -0.62 3.73
C TYR A 159 -26.47 -0.92 4.51
N TRP A 160 -26.34 -1.66 5.61
CA TRP A 160 -27.48 -2.14 6.37
C TRP A 160 -28.07 -1.09 7.30
N ARG A 161 -27.30 -0.09 7.75
CA ARG A 161 -27.81 1.07 8.51
C ARG A 161 -28.77 0.65 9.63
N GLY A 162 -28.33 -0.30 10.46
CA GLY A 162 -29.11 -0.87 11.57
C GLY A 162 -30.10 -1.98 11.19
N GLN A 163 -30.23 -2.35 9.91
CA GLN A 163 -31.03 -3.49 9.44
C GLN A 163 -30.23 -4.81 9.48
N ARG A 164 -30.84 -5.91 9.03
CA ARG A 164 -30.28 -7.28 9.09
C ARG A 164 -29.34 -7.55 7.89
N PRO A 165 -28.01 -7.56 8.07
CA PRO A 165 -27.06 -7.63 6.96
C PRO A 165 -27.13 -8.95 6.18
N LEU A 166 -27.39 -10.07 6.84
CA LEU A 166 -27.46 -11.38 6.18
C LEU A 166 -28.66 -11.51 5.25
N GLU A 167 -29.79 -10.89 5.61
CA GLU A 167 -30.97 -10.87 4.73
C GLU A 167 -30.71 -10.02 3.50
N LYS A 168 -30.09 -8.84 3.68
CA LYS A 168 -29.66 -8.00 2.55
C LYS A 168 -28.70 -8.72 1.63
N LEU A 169 -27.72 -9.44 2.17
CA LEU A 169 -26.76 -10.22 1.38
C LEU A 169 -27.46 -11.28 0.53
N ARG A 170 -28.35 -12.07 1.13
CA ARG A 170 -29.10 -13.11 0.41
C ARG A 170 -29.99 -12.52 -0.67
N GLN A 171 -30.73 -11.46 -0.36
CA GLN A 171 -31.61 -10.78 -1.32
C GLN A 171 -30.79 -10.18 -2.48
N SER A 172 -29.69 -9.49 -2.17
CA SER A 172 -28.82 -8.89 -3.19
C SER A 172 -28.27 -9.97 -4.14
N LYS A 173 -27.77 -11.09 -3.60
CA LYS A 173 -27.33 -12.24 -4.42
C LYS A 173 -28.43 -12.73 -5.36
N GLN A 174 -29.64 -12.92 -4.84
CA GLN A 174 -30.76 -13.42 -5.63
C GLN A 174 -31.13 -12.45 -6.75
N GLU A 175 -31.23 -11.15 -6.44
CA GLU A 175 -31.62 -10.13 -7.41
C GLU A 175 -30.56 -9.91 -8.49
N TYR A 176 -29.27 -9.84 -8.10
CA TYR A 176 -28.18 -9.72 -9.07
C TYR A 176 -28.00 -10.97 -9.93
N ALA A 177 -28.24 -12.18 -9.40
CA ALA A 177 -28.18 -13.41 -10.18
C ALA A 177 -29.28 -13.51 -11.26
N ALA A 178 -30.37 -12.75 -11.11
CA ALA A 178 -31.44 -12.65 -12.08
C ALA A 178 -31.16 -11.61 -13.19
N LEU A 179 -30.16 -10.73 -13.01
CA LEU A 179 -29.76 -9.77 -14.03
C LEU A 179 -29.01 -10.43 -15.18
N VAL A 180 -29.30 -9.97 -16.39
CA VAL A 180 -28.67 -10.42 -17.62
C VAL A 180 -28.33 -9.20 -18.47
N SER A 181 -27.13 -9.15 -19.00
CA SER A 181 -26.70 -8.12 -19.95
C SER A 181 -27.50 -8.20 -21.26
N PRO A 182 -27.47 -7.16 -22.11
CA PRO A 182 -28.20 -7.17 -23.38
C PRO A 182 -27.86 -8.33 -24.32
N ASP A 183 -26.64 -8.84 -24.27
CA ASP A 183 -26.12 -9.97 -25.05
C ASP A 183 -26.30 -11.34 -24.37
N GLY A 184 -27.03 -11.41 -23.25
CA GLY A 184 -27.36 -12.67 -22.59
C GLY A 184 -26.33 -13.16 -21.57
N ARG A 185 -25.24 -12.41 -21.31
CA ARG A 185 -24.24 -12.78 -20.31
C ARG A 185 -24.76 -12.54 -18.88
N LYS A 186 -24.39 -13.44 -17.98
CA LYS A 186 -24.52 -13.21 -16.54
C LYS A 186 -23.29 -12.45 -16.06
N ILE A 187 -23.51 -11.32 -15.40
CA ILE A 187 -22.43 -10.55 -14.78
C ILE A 187 -22.29 -11.02 -13.33
N PRO A 188 -21.14 -11.58 -12.92
CA PRO A 188 -20.98 -12.13 -11.58
C PRO A 188 -20.93 -11.02 -10.53
N MET A 189 -21.64 -11.24 -9.42
CA MET A 189 -21.44 -10.48 -8.19
C MET A 189 -20.18 -10.98 -7.51
N ARG A 190 -19.05 -10.33 -7.77
CA ARG A 190 -17.73 -10.77 -7.25
C ARG A 190 -17.43 -10.20 -5.87
N PHE A 191 -17.90 -8.99 -5.61
CA PHE A 191 -17.58 -8.24 -4.40
C PHE A 191 -18.85 -7.67 -3.78
N VAL A 192 -18.71 -7.19 -2.56
CA VAL A 192 -19.75 -6.46 -1.87
C VAL A 192 -19.16 -5.29 -1.08
N GLY A 193 -19.85 -4.16 -1.09
CA GLY A 193 -19.61 -3.07 -0.16
C GLY A 193 -20.34 -3.33 1.15
N GLY A 194 -19.62 -3.36 2.28
CA GLY A 194 -20.20 -3.56 3.61
C GLY A 194 -20.25 -2.28 4.44
N ASP A 195 -21.09 -2.26 5.47
CA ASP A 195 -21.31 -1.11 6.34
C ASP A 195 -20.36 -1.11 7.56
N MET A 196 -19.60 -0.04 7.72
CA MET A 196 -18.71 0.22 8.86
C MET A 196 -18.64 1.73 9.12
N PHE A 197 -19.74 2.45 8.88
CA PHE A 197 -19.80 3.91 8.95
C PHE A 197 -21.04 4.39 9.71
N THR A 198 -20.95 5.55 10.37
CA THR A 198 -22.12 6.16 11.02
C THR A 198 -22.81 7.12 10.06
N GLU A 199 -24.03 6.79 9.63
CA GLU A 199 -24.84 7.68 8.81
C GLU A 199 -26.07 8.16 9.57
N ARG A 200 -26.22 9.49 9.69
CA ARG A 200 -27.35 10.15 10.38
C ARG A 200 -27.59 9.60 11.79
N GLY A 201 -26.51 9.29 12.51
CA GLY A 201 -26.55 8.76 13.87
C GLY A 201 -26.85 7.26 13.97
N ILE A 202 -27.04 6.57 12.85
CA ILE A 202 -27.22 5.12 12.81
C ILE A 202 -25.89 4.48 12.43
N LYS A 203 -25.41 3.57 13.27
CA LYS A 203 -24.20 2.79 13.02
C LYS A 203 -24.48 1.28 13.11
N PRO A 204 -23.76 0.44 12.37
CA PRO A 204 -23.74 -1.00 12.57
C PRO A 204 -23.43 -1.40 14.01
N SER A 205 -23.97 -2.53 14.46
CA SER A 205 -23.47 -3.19 15.67
C SER A 205 -22.21 -4.02 15.37
N ILE A 206 -21.41 -4.27 16.39
CA ILE A 206 -20.26 -5.19 16.34
C ILE A 206 -20.70 -6.59 15.86
N SER A 207 -21.85 -7.09 16.33
CA SER A 207 -22.37 -8.39 15.92
C SER A 207 -22.75 -8.43 14.44
N GLN A 208 -23.39 -7.37 13.92
CA GLN A 208 -23.75 -7.23 12.50
C GLN A 208 -22.51 -7.23 11.60
N LEU A 209 -21.45 -6.54 12.04
CA LEU A 209 -20.19 -6.53 11.31
C LEU A 209 -19.57 -7.93 11.25
N ILE A 210 -19.48 -8.64 12.38
CA ILE A 210 -18.91 -9.99 12.44
C ILE A 210 -19.71 -10.97 11.59
N GLU A 211 -21.05 -10.99 11.73
CA GLU A 211 -21.88 -11.93 10.96
C GLU A 211 -21.79 -11.67 9.45
N PHE A 212 -21.74 -10.40 9.03
CA PHE A 212 -21.59 -10.05 7.62
C PHE A 212 -20.23 -10.48 7.07
N MET A 213 -19.14 -10.17 7.77
CA MET A 213 -17.78 -10.55 7.35
C MET A 213 -17.64 -12.07 7.23
N ASN A 214 -18.10 -12.82 8.23
CA ASN A 214 -18.11 -14.30 8.19
C ASN A 214 -18.94 -14.85 7.01
N ALA A 215 -20.10 -14.25 6.75
CA ALA A 215 -20.96 -14.68 5.65
C ALA A 215 -20.34 -14.42 4.28
N VAL A 216 -19.67 -13.28 4.09
CA VAL A 216 -18.98 -12.97 2.83
C VAL A 216 -17.76 -13.87 2.65
N GLU A 217 -16.99 -14.11 3.70
CA GLU A 217 -15.81 -14.98 3.63
C GLU A 217 -16.16 -16.43 3.26
N SER A 218 -17.22 -16.97 3.87
CA SER A 218 -17.69 -18.33 3.63
C SER A 218 -18.40 -18.53 2.29
N ASP A 219 -18.72 -17.44 1.58
CA ASP A 219 -19.39 -17.50 0.29
C ASP A 219 -18.42 -17.90 -0.84
N PRO A 220 -18.69 -18.99 -1.58
CA PRO A 220 -17.81 -19.43 -2.66
C PRO A 220 -17.82 -18.51 -3.87
N ASP A 221 -18.89 -17.75 -4.08
CA ASP A 221 -19.05 -16.86 -5.25
C ASP A 221 -18.36 -15.50 -5.04
N LEU A 222 -18.14 -15.12 -3.77
CA LEU A 222 -17.56 -13.83 -3.43
C LEU A 222 -16.04 -13.91 -3.31
N GLN A 223 -15.36 -12.98 -3.95
CA GLN A 223 -13.90 -12.88 -4.01
C GLN A 223 -13.34 -11.78 -3.10
N GLY A 224 -14.19 -11.21 -2.25
CA GLY A 224 -13.80 -10.28 -1.19
C GLY A 224 -14.89 -9.29 -0.82
N VAL A 225 -14.54 -8.40 0.11
CA VAL A 225 -15.40 -7.37 0.68
C VAL A 225 -14.66 -6.03 0.70
N LEU A 226 -15.39 -4.94 0.52
CA LEU A 226 -14.91 -3.58 0.74
C LEU A 226 -15.75 -2.92 1.82
N MET A 227 -15.21 -2.76 3.03
CA MET A 227 -15.93 -2.15 4.14
C MET A 227 -15.87 -0.62 4.05
N TRP A 228 -17.04 0.02 4.05
CA TRP A 228 -17.19 1.47 4.02
C TRP A 228 -17.18 2.04 5.44
N ALA A 229 -16.19 2.82 5.89
CA ALA A 229 -14.96 3.22 5.20
C ALA A 229 -13.82 3.42 6.22
N ALA A 230 -12.58 3.46 5.75
CA ALA A 230 -11.40 3.59 6.62
C ALA A 230 -11.22 5.00 7.24
N ASP A 231 -12.00 5.99 6.78
CA ASP A 231 -11.78 7.40 7.05
C ASP A 231 -12.41 7.90 8.37
N ASP A 232 -13.39 7.18 8.90
CA ASP A 232 -14.10 7.59 10.12
C ASP A 232 -13.41 7.08 11.38
N ASN A 233 -12.45 7.87 11.84
CA ASN A 233 -11.68 7.57 13.05
C ASN A 233 -12.37 7.96 14.35
N GLU A 234 -13.49 8.70 14.30
CA GLU A 234 -14.08 9.32 15.49
C GLU A 234 -15.33 8.56 15.96
N THR A 235 -16.21 8.18 15.03
CA THR A 235 -17.53 7.63 15.42
C THR A 235 -17.61 6.11 15.34
N THR A 236 -16.62 5.48 14.69
CA THR A 236 -16.61 4.04 14.40
C THR A 236 -15.36 3.31 14.87
N SER A 237 -14.64 3.85 15.86
CA SER A 237 -13.40 3.22 16.38
C SER A 237 -13.61 1.78 16.87
N ASP A 238 -14.76 1.48 17.47
CA ASP A 238 -15.18 0.14 17.89
C ASP A 238 -15.40 -0.82 16.70
N LEU A 239 -16.02 -0.32 15.63
CA LEU A 239 -16.20 -1.08 14.39
C LEU A 239 -14.86 -1.30 13.67
N TRP A 240 -13.99 -0.29 13.62
CA TRP A 240 -12.64 -0.43 13.05
C TRP A 240 -11.80 -1.44 13.83
N GLN A 241 -11.84 -1.40 15.18
CA GLN A 241 -11.12 -2.36 16.01
C GLN A 241 -11.64 -3.79 15.78
N THR A 242 -12.96 -3.95 15.70
CA THR A 242 -13.60 -5.24 15.39
C THR A 242 -13.19 -5.74 14.00
N PHE A 243 -13.26 -4.88 12.99
CA PHE A 243 -12.80 -5.19 11.63
C PHE A 243 -11.33 -5.59 11.66
N SER A 244 -10.46 -4.80 12.29
CA SER A 244 -9.02 -5.05 12.39
C SER A 244 -8.71 -6.42 13.02
N GLY A 245 -9.42 -6.80 14.07
CA GLY A 245 -9.27 -8.10 14.74
C GLY A 245 -9.88 -9.29 13.99
N HIS A 246 -10.72 -9.07 12.98
CA HIS A 246 -11.33 -10.16 12.21
C HIS A 246 -10.29 -10.83 11.27
N HIS A 247 -10.01 -12.11 11.49
CA HIS A 247 -9.02 -12.86 10.73
C HIS A 247 -9.59 -13.45 9.44
N TRP A 248 -9.27 -12.80 8.31
CA TRP A 248 -9.62 -13.27 6.97
C TRP A 248 -8.67 -14.38 6.51
N GLN A 249 -9.18 -15.61 6.48
CA GLN A 249 -8.51 -16.83 6.03
C GLN A 249 -8.40 -16.88 4.50
N LYS A 250 -9.43 -16.46 3.77
CA LYS A 250 -9.48 -16.58 2.30
C LYS A 250 -8.44 -15.67 1.63
N GLY A 251 -7.42 -16.25 1.03
CA GLY A 251 -6.30 -15.51 0.42
C GLY A 251 -5.15 -15.19 1.37
N GLY A 252 -5.21 -15.65 2.62
CA GLY A 252 -4.14 -15.53 3.62
C GLY A 252 -3.95 -14.12 4.18
N ARG A 253 -3.36 -14.02 5.38
CA ARG A 253 -2.91 -12.74 5.92
C ARG A 253 -1.68 -12.28 5.14
N ILE A 254 -1.70 -11.07 4.60
CA ILE A 254 -0.48 -10.42 4.12
C ILE A 254 0.27 -9.95 5.37
N PRO A 255 1.40 -10.56 5.75
CA PRO A 255 2.17 -10.07 6.88
C PRO A 255 2.63 -8.65 6.57
N PRO A 256 2.67 -7.76 7.57
CA PRO A 256 3.26 -6.44 7.38
C PRO A 256 4.65 -6.57 6.74
N GLN A 257 4.81 -6.04 5.51
CA GLN A 257 6.03 -6.19 4.72
C GLN A 257 7.15 -5.24 5.19
N GLN A 258 6.76 -4.14 5.83
CA GLN A 258 7.66 -3.17 6.45
C GLN A 258 6.95 -2.43 7.58
N PRO A 259 7.68 -1.88 8.55
CA PRO A 259 7.08 -1.07 9.59
C PRO A 259 6.53 0.25 9.04
N ALA A 260 5.46 0.74 9.67
CA ALA A 260 4.80 2.01 9.37
C ALA A 260 5.67 3.24 9.70
N GLY A 261 6.71 3.04 10.51
CA GLY A 261 7.63 4.07 10.93
C GLY A 261 8.70 3.51 11.85
N TRP A 262 9.45 4.39 12.50
CA TRP A 262 10.52 4.05 13.41
C TRP A 262 10.54 5.00 14.59
N ALA A 263 10.88 4.47 15.75
CA ALA A 263 11.07 5.21 17.00
C ALA A 263 12.54 5.20 17.39
N GLN A 264 13.13 6.40 17.48
CA GLN A 264 14.48 6.64 17.97
C GLN A 264 14.42 6.96 19.47
N ILE A 265 15.01 6.09 20.30
CA ILE A 265 14.99 6.21 21.76
C ILE A 265 16.07 7.20 22.21
N LYS A 266 15.72 8.17 23.04
CA LYS A 266 16.62 9.27 23.47
C LYS A 266 17.35 9.02 24.79
N TYR A 267 16.75 8.28 25.73
CA TYR A 267 17.33 8.08 27.07
C TYR A 267 17.20 6.65 27.60
N GLY A 268 16.04 6.03 27.48
CA GLY A 268 15.80 4.64 27.89
C GLY A 268 14.31 4.44 28.14
N MET A 269 13.80 3.24 27.85
CA MET A 269 12.37 2.96 27.87
C MET A 269 12.09 1.48 28.13
N HIS A 270 10.93 1.18 28.72
CA HIS A 270 10.46 -0.20 28.86
C HIS A 270 9.61 -0.62 27.67
N VAL A 271 9.86 -1.84 27.19
CA VAL A 271 8.96 -2.58 26.31
C VAL A 271 7.99 -3.37 27.18
N ARG A 272 6.73 -3.47 26.75
CA ARG A 272 5.66 -4.18 27.44
C ARG A 272 4.99 -5.21 26.54
N ALA A 273 4.39 -6.24 27.14
CA ALA A 273 3.67 -7.29 26.42
C ALA A 273 2.41 -6.76 25.70
N GLU A 274 1.78 -5.72 26.27
CA GLU A 274 0.60 -5.06 25.75
C GLU A 274 0.56 -3.60 26.24
N PRO A 275 -0.30 -2.71 25.69
CA PRO A 275 -0.44 -1.34 26.18
C PRO A 275 -0.76 -1.32 27.68
N LYS A 276 0.10 -0.66 28.46
CA LYS A 276 0.05 -0.61 29.94
C LYS A 276 0.24 -1.97 30.66
N GLY A 277 0.51 -3.06 29.95
CA GLY A 277 0.74 -4.39 30.53
C GLY A 277 2.14 -4.58 31.13
N GLU A 278 2.51 -5.82 31.41
CA GLU A 278 3.78 -6.14 32.09
C GLU A 278 5.02 -5.71 31.29
N LYS A 279 6.06 -5.29 32.01
CA LYS A 279 7.37 -4.95 31.40
C LYS A 279 8.10 -6.23 31.03
N ILE A 280 8.50 -6.35 29.77
CA ILE A 280 9.19 -7.54 29.26
C ILE A 280 10.69 -7.33 29.06
N ARG A 281 11.12 -6.12 28.64
CA ARG A 281 12.54 -5.76 28.50
C ARG A 281 12.75 -4.24 28.45
N GLY A 282 14.01 -3.82 28.44
CA GLY A 282 14.41 -2.42 28.27
C GLY A 282 14.95 -2.11 26.87
N LEU A 283 14.79 -0.85 26.46
CA LEU A 283 15.49 -0.20 25.36
C LEU A 283 16.40 0.88 25.97
N VAL A 284 17.58 1.05 25.40
CA VAL A 284 18.57 2.05 25.81
C VAL A 284 18.58 3.24 24.85
N LYS A 285 19.29 4.30 25.24
CA LYS A 285 19.54 5.46 24.38
C LYS A 285 20.09 5.02 23.01
N ASN A 286 19.62 5.70 21.98
CA ASN A 286 19.93 5.49 20.56
C ASN A 286 19.40 4.19 19.95
N ASN A 287 18.63 3.36 20.68
CA ASN A 287 17.88 2.28 20.01
C ASN A 287 16.95 2.88 18.94
N LEU A 288 16.98 2.29 17.75
CA LEU A 288 16.02 2.55 16.69
C LEU A 288 15.13 1.30 16.59
N VAL A 289 13.85 1.45 16.83
CA VAL A 289 12.88 0.34 16.79
C VAL A 289 11.82 0.59 15.73
N PRO A 290 11.38 -0.45 15.01
CA PRO A 290 10.28 -0.32 14.06
C PRO A 290 8.99 0.03 14.81
N ILE A 291 8.12 0.77 14.16
CA ILE A 291 6.74 1.02 14.59
C ILE A 291 5.85 0.29 13.60
N TRP A 292 5.21 -0.78 14.06
CA TRP A 292 4.23 -1.52 13.28
C TRP A 292 2.82 -0.99 13.53
N GLU A 293 2.56 -0.48 14.73
CA GLU A 293 1.27 0.12 15.13
C GLU A 293 1.44 1.38 15.94
N LEU A 294 0.48 2.30 15.79
CA LEU A 294 0.24 3.43 16.69
C LEU A 294 -1.20 3.31 17.20
N SER A 295 -1.37 3.15 18.49
CA SER A 295 -2.68 3.19 19.15
C SER A 295 -3.10 4.62 19.45
N GLU A 296 -4.41 4.83 19.58
CA GLU A 296 -5.02 6.10 19.97
C GLU A 296 -4.50 6.62 21.32
N SER A 297 -4.07 5.71 22.21
CA SER A 297 -3.50 6.02 23.51
C SER A 297 -1.99 6.32 23.47
N ARG A 298 -1.42 6.59 22.30
CA ARG A 298 0.02 6.85 22.09
C ARG A 298 0.91 5.66 22.45
N TRP A 299 0.40 4.44 22.39
CA TRP A 299 1.25 3.25 22.44
C TRP A 299 1.63 2.82 21.03
N ALA A 300 2.78 2.19 20.85
CA ALA A 300 3.17 1.63 19.58
C ALA A 300 3.63 0.19 19.71
N ALA A 301 3.11 -0.68 18.83
CA ALA A 301 3.66 -2.01 18.67
C ALA A 301 4.99 -1.91 17.91
N ILE A 302 6.03 -2.49 18.47
CA ILE A 302 7.37 -2.57 17.89
C ILE A 302 7.70 -3.96 17.34
N SER A 303 6.71 -4.84 17.33
CA SER A 303 6.72 -6.14 16.66
C SER A 303 5.48 -6.32 15.77
N PRO A 304 5.57 -7.11 14.68
CA PRO A 304 4.44 -7.39 13.81
C PRO A 304 3.34 -8.23 14.48
N ASP A 305 3.72 -9.02 15.49
CA ASP A 305 2.83 -9.90 16.26
C ASP A 305 2.10 -9.19 17.40
N ARG A 306 2.41 -7.90 17.62
CA ARG A 306 1.82 -7.05 18.67
C ARG A 306 2.03 -7.59 20.09
N ASP A 307 3.15 -8.27 20.32
CA ASP A 307 3.61 -8.76 21.62
C ASP A 307 4.66 -7.85 22.27
N GLU A 308 5.12 -6.81 21.58
CA GLU A 308 6.05 -5.82 22.10
C GLU A 308 5.53 -4.39 21.89
N TRP A 309 5.37 -3.63 22.97
CA TRP A 309 4.80 -2.30 22.97
C TRP A 309 5.66 -1.27 23.70
N ILE A 310 5.70 -0.06 23.15
CA ILE A 310 6.35 1.11 23.76
C ILE A 310 5.36 2.28 23.88
N TYR A 311 5.60 3.19 24.82
CA TYR A 311 4.81 4.40 24.95
C TYR A 311 5.48 5.56 24.21
N LEU A 312 4.77 6.15 23.25
CA LEU A 312 5.23 7.26 22.43
C LEU A 312 4.77 8.63 22.93
N GLY A 313 4.00 8.67 24.03
CA GLY A 313 3.42 9.91 24.51
C GLY A 313 4.39 10.88 25.20
N ASP A 314 5.65 10.49 25.37
CA ASP A 314 6.71 11.36 25.91
C ASP A 314 7.77 11.69 24.83
N PRO A 315 7.71 12.89 24.21
CA PRO A 315 8.65 13.29 23.16
C PRO A 315 10.10 13.50 23.67
N ASN A 316 10.30 13.55 24.99
CA ASN A 316 11.64 13.59 25.58
C ASN A 316 12.31 12.22 25.56
N LEU A 317 11.52 11.13 25.58
CA LEU A 317 12.03 9.77 25.60
C LEU A 317 12.19 9.16 24.21
N VAL A 318 11.40 9.60 23.24
CA VAL A 318 11.36 9.01 21.89
C VAL A 318 11.09 10.06 20.82
N GLU A 319 11.73 9.89 19.67
CA GLU A 319 11.46 10.62 18.43
C GLU A 319 10.91 9.65 17.39
N VAL A 320 9.81 10.03 16.73
CA VAL A 320 9.10 9.18 15.79
C VAL A 320 9.33 9.69 14.37
N ASN A 321 9.84 8.81 13.51
CA ASN A 321 9.96 9.04 12.07
C ASN A 321 9.04 8.08 11.33
N MET A 322 8.00 8.59 10.67
CA MET A 322 7.06 7.77 9.91
C MET A 322 7.52 7.48 8.49
N GLU A 323 8.62 8.09 8.03
CA GLU A 323 9.25 7.69 6.78
C GLU A 323 10.17 6.52 7.06
N THR A 324 10.39 5.66 6.05
CA THR A 324 11.52 4.73 6.10
C THR A 324 12.76 5.59 6.36
N PRO A 325 13.48 5.43 7.49
CA PRO A 325 14.73 6.11 7.69
C PRO A 325 15.54 5.74 6.47
N LYS A 326 16.02 6.74 5.72
CA LYS A 326 16.95 6.53 4.62
C LYS A 326 17.92 5.52 5.16
N ALA A 327 17.86 4.29 4.63
CA ALA A 327 18.86 3.31 4.97
C ALA A 327 20.15 4.07 4.70
N VAL A 328 20.98 4.26 5.71
CA VAL A 328 22.37 4.58 5.46
C VAL A 328 22.86 3.33 4.77
N SER A 329 22.63 3.24 3.46
CA SER A 329 23.09 2.17 2.61
C SER A 329 24.56 2.13 2.92
N LYS A 330 25.03 1.04 3.53
CA LYS A 330 26.45 0.86 3.81
C LYS A 330 27.17 1.24 2.50
N PRO A 331 28.00 2.29 2.50
CA PRO A 331 28.57 2.81 1.28
C PRO A 331 29.27 1.68 0.54
N THR A 332 28.79 1.37 -0.66
CA THR A 332 29.36 0.28 -1.45
C THR A 332 30.70 0.75 -2.00
N LEU A 333 31.75 -0.05 -1.80
CA LEU A 333 33.05 0.22 -2.41
C LEU A 333 32.91 0.12 -3.93
N LEU A 334 33.07 1.23 -4.65
CA LEU A 334 32.99 1.27 -6.10
C LEU A 334 34.26 0.72 -6.74
N TYR A 335 35.43 1.19 -6.28
CA TYR A 335 36.74 0.73 -6.72
C TYR A 335 37.86 1.31 -5.84
N ARG A 336 39.07 0.76 -5.99
CA ARG A 336 40.32 1.34 -5.46
C ARG A 336 40.99 2.22 -6.49
N ALA A 337 41.56 3.33 -6.05
CA ALA A 337 42.33 4.23 -6.91
C ALA A 337 43.63 4.66 -6.26
N VAL A 338 44.65 4.88 -7.08
CA VAL A 338 45.92 5.45 -6.65
C VAL A 338 45.95 6.96 -6.87
N VAL A 339 46.48 7.69 -5.89
CA VAL A 339 46.69 9.14 -5.95
C VAL A 339 47.85 9.46 -6.88
N THR A 340 47.59 10.19 -7.96
CA THR A 340 48.56 10.48 -9.02
C THR A 340 49.43 11.74 -8.83
N PRO A 341 48.99 12.83 -8.16
CA PRO A 341 49.81 14.03 -8.05
C PRO A 341 51.05 13.84 -7.19
N VAL A 342 52.21 14.24 -7.71
CA VAL A 342 53.52 14.13 -7.01
C VAL A 342 53.56 14.94 -5.72
N ARG A 343 52.87 16.10 -5.68
CA ARG A 343 52.81 16.98 -4.50
C ARG A 343 51.76 16.55 -3.46
N GLY A 344 51.07 15.43 -3.68
CA GLY A 344 49.94 14.99 -2.86
C GLY A 344 48.60 15.61 -3.28
N LEU A 345 47.51 15.07 -2.72
CA LEU A 345 46.14 15.41 -3.09
C LEU A 345 45.35 15.86 -1.86
N ASN A 346 44.76 17.06 -1.93
CA ASN A 346 43.95 17.60 -0.85
C ASN A 346 42.65 16.83 -0.67
N VAL A 347 42.39 16.44 0.57
CA VAL A 347 41.11 15.90 1.04
C VAL A 347 40.30 17.05 1.63
N ARG A 348 39.03 17.13 1.25
CA ARG A 348 38.12 18.21 1.64
C ARG A 348 36.88 17.66 2.37
N LYS A 349 36.25 18.52 3.19
CA LYS A 349 35.06 18.17 3.99
C LYS A 349 33.78 17.98 3.15
N GLU A 350 33.80 18.43 1.90
CA GLU A 350 32.74 18.27 0.89
C GLU A 350 33.36 18.55 -0.50
N ALA A 351 32.64 18.24 -1.58
CA ALA A 351 33.07 18.63 -2.93
C ALA A 351 33.25 20.17 -2.98
N PHE A 352 34.41 20.63 -3.44
CA PHE A 352 34.79 22.05 -3.45
C PHE A 352 34.95 22.72 -2.06
N GLY A 353 34.80 21.98 -0.95
CA GLY A 353 34.85 22.51 0.40
C GLY A 353 36.25 22.80 0.95
N THR A 354 36.36 23.03 2.26
CA THR A 354 37.65 23.31 2.93
C THR A 354 38.57 22.09 2.97
N VAL A 355 39.89 22.32 2.85
CA VAL A 355 40.90 21.25 2.97
C VAL A 355 41.04 20.84 4.43
N ILE A 356 40.95 19.54 4.69
CA ILE A 356 41.02 18.96 6.04
C ILE A 356 42.29 18.13 6.27
N ARG A 357 42.88 17.57 5.21
CA ARG A 357 44.16 16.86 5.21
C ARG A 357 44.66 16.65 3.77
N THR A 358 45.80 15.98 3.59
CA THR A 358 46.38 15.68 2.28
C THR A 358 46.77 14.20 2.20
N LEU A 359 46.58 13.58 1.04
CA LEU A 359 47.04 12.23 0.68
C LEU A 359 48.38 12.31 -0.03
N ARG A 360 49.22 11.27 0.10
CA ARG A 360 50.51 11.21 -0.58
C ARG A 360 50.37 10.67 -2.00
N SER A 361 51.32 11.01 -2.87
CA SER A 361 51.43 10.37 -4.19
C SER A 361 51.62 8.86 -4.02
N GLY A 362 50.95 8.06 -4.84
CA GLY A 362 51.01 6.60 -4.77
C GLY A 362 50.12 5.98 -3.68
N GLU A 363 49.46 6.77 -2.84
CA GLU A 363 48.53 6.25 -1.83
C GLU A 363 47.29 5.64 -2.49
N VAL A 364 46.86 4.47 -2.02
CA VAL A 364 45.66 3.79 -2.52
C VAL A 364 44.48 4.15 -1.62
N VAL A 365 43.40 4.63 -2.23
CA VAL A 365 42.16 4.99 -1.56
C VAL A 365 40.99 4.18 -2.09
N ASP A 366 40.07 3.87 -1.19
CA ASP A 366 38.79 3.22 -1.48
C ASP A 366 37.75 4.29 -1.89
N ILE A 367 37.12 4.15 -3.05
CA ILE A 367 36.15 5.11 -3.58
C ILE A 367 34.73 4.59 -3.34
N TYR A 368 33.90 5.39 -2.67
CA TYR A 368 32.54 5.01 -2.27
C TYR A 368 31.45 5.78 -3.03
N GLN A 369 31.78 6.95 -3.60
CA GLN A 369 30.81 7.79 -4.31
C GLN A 369 31.53 8.70 -5.30
N LEU A 370 30.89 8.97 -6.44
CA LEU A 370 31.31 9.99 -7.41
C LEU A 370 30.22 11.06 -7.51
N LEU A 371 30.61 12.34 -7.45
CA LEU A 371 29.69 13.47 -7.59
C LEU A 371 30.41 14.65 -8.24
N GLY A 372 29.97 15.08 -9.43
CA GLY A 372 30.44 16.32 -10.05
C GLY A 372 31.96 16.42 -10.22
N GLY A 373 32.64 15.30 -10.55
CA GLY A 373 34.10 15.24 -10.69
C GLY A 373 34.86 15.07 -9.37
N TRP A 374 34.16 14.86 -8.24
CA TRP A 374 34.75 14.56 -6.95
C TRP A 374 34.47 13.11 -6.54
N ALA A 375 35.38 12.53 -5.77
CA ALA A 375 35.31 11.18 -5.26
C ALA A 375 35.33 11.19 -3.72
N ARG A 376 34.37 10.49 -3.10
CA ARG A 376 34.33 10.27 -1.65
C ARG A 376 35.21 9.07 -1.28
N ILE A 377 36.16 9.28 -0.38
CA ILE A 377 37.20 8.28 -0.04
C ILE A 377 36.99 7.58 1.31
N HIS A 378 35.89 7.84 2.00
CA HIS A 378 35.59 7.26 3.30
C HIS A 378 34.09 6.88 3.38
N PRO A 379 33.74 5.73 3.98
CA PRO A 379 32.35 5.30 4.06
C PRO A 379 31.52 6.21 4.98
N ALA A 380 31.98 6.47 6.21
CA ALA A 380 31.21 7.29 7.17
C ALA A 380 31.48 8.80 7.14
N LYS A 381 32.70 9.25 6.82
CA LYS A 381 33.11 10.65 6.87
C LYS A 381 32.97 11.31 5.49
N ASP A 382 32.65 12.60 5.46
CA ASP A 382 32.64 13.39 4.24
C ASP A 382 34.07 13.82 3.88
N GLU A 383 34.82 12.87 3.36
CA GLU A 383 36.18 13.08 2.86
C GLU A 383 36.19 12.97 1.35
N TRP A 384 36.46 14.09 0.68
CA TRP A 384 36.32 14.23 -0.77
C TRP A 384 37.64 14.65 -1.42
N VAL A 385 37.95 14.06 -2.57
CA VAL A 385 39.11 14.43 -3.41
C VAL A 385 38.66 14.67 -4.84
N ASN A 386 39.41 15.46 -5.60
CA ASN A 386 39.09 15.64 -7.02
C ASN A 386 39.45 14.36 -7.80
N ALA A 387 38.46 13.80 -8.50
CA ALA A 387 38.56 12.49 -9.13
C ALA A 387 39.52 12.48 -10.35
N SER A 388 39.81 13.64 -10.96
CA SER A 388 40.76 13.72 -12.08
C SER A 388 42.19 13.36 -11.69
N TYR A 389 42.49 13.39 -10.39
CA TYR A 389 43.80 13.05 -9.83
C TYR A 389 43.90 11.61 -9.32
N LEU A 390 42.87 10.80 -9.57
CA LEU A 390 42.82 9.39 -9.19
C LEU A 390 42.97 8.51 -10.43
N ARG A 391 43.79 7.46 -10.32
CA ARG A 391 43.86 6.39 -11.34
C ARG A 391 43.34 5.09 -10.75
N LYS A 392 42.32 4.51 -11.38
CA LYS A 392 41.72 3.25 -10.94
C LYS A 392 42.78 2.13 -10.91
N VAL A 393 42.75 1.32 -9.85
CA VAL A 393 43.55 0.10 -9.72
C VAL A 393 42.70 -1.04 -10.30
N GLU A 394 43.20 -1.71 -11.33
CA GLU A 394 42.55 -2.90 -11.86
C GLU A 394 42.73 -4.07 -10.88
N PRO A 395 41.73 -4.95 -10.73
CA PRO A 395 41.87 -6.13 -9.90
C PRO A 395 42.96 -7.03 -10.48
N VAL A 396 43.86 -7.50 -9.61
CA VAL A 396 44.85 -8.53 -9.95
C VAL A 396 44.09 -9.78 -10.39
N GLN A 397 44.23 -10.19 -11.65
CA GLN A 397 43.81 -11.53 -12.08
C GLN A 397 44.60 -12.52 -11.22
N SER A 398 43.90 -13.30 -10.41
CA SER A 398 44.47 -14.38 -9.61
C SER A 398 45.24 -15.32 -10.54
N ALA A 399 46.56 -15.37 -10.35
CA ALA A 399 47.41 -16.38 -10.97
C ALA A 399 46.86 -17.77 -10.64
N SER A 400 46.53 -18.53 -11.68
CA SER A 400 46.17 -19.94 -11.58
C SER A 400 47.35 -20.72 -11.00
N LEU A 401 47.16 -21.30 -9.82
CA LEU A 401 48.04 -22.33 -9.30
C LEU A 401 47.96 -23.56 -10.23
N PRO A 402 49.09 -24.19 -10.59
CA PRO A 402 49.07 -25.38 -11.43
C PRO A 402 48.39 -26.55 -10.70
N ASN A 403 47.51 -27.25 -11.41
CA ASN A 403 46.87 -28.48 -10.96
C ASN A 403 47.93 -29.53 -10.58
N PRO A 404 47.83 -30.19 -9.40
CA PRO A 404 48.57 -31.41 -9.14
C PRO A 404 47.98 -32.54 -9.97
N THR A 405 48.83 -33.12 -10.81
CA THR A 405 48.54 -34.29 -11.63
C THR A 405 48.19 -35.50 -10.78
N SER A 406 47.19 -36.22 -11.28
CA SER A 406 46.84 -37.61 -10.99
C SER A 406 48.04 -38.57 -10.91
N GLN A 407 48.01 -39.45 -9.90
CA GLN A 407 48.43 -40.87 -9.84
C GLN A 407 48.68 -41.21 -8.34
N LEU A 408 48.31 -42.35 -7.76
CA LEU A 408 48.14 -43.71 -8.26
C LEU A 408 46.97 -44.43 -7.55
N SER A 409 46.24 -45.25 -8.29
CA SER A 409 45.66 -46.49 -7.77
C SER A 409 46.62 -47.65 -8.12
N THR A 410 46.99 -48.40 -7.09
CA THR A 410 47.49 -49.79 -7.14
C THR A 410 46.37 -50.63 -6.50
N SER A 411 46.05 -51.88 -6.80
CA SER A 411 46.57 -53.01 -7.56
C SER A 411 45.40 -54.04 -7.56
N ALA A 412 45.08 -54.85 -8.58
CA ALA A 412 45.66 -56.15 -8.95
C ALA A 412 44.47 -57.07 -9.37
N GLU A 413 44.62 -57.85 -10.44
CA GLU A 413 44.46 -59.31 -10.53
C GLU A 413 44.03 -59.79 -11.93
N ALA A 414 44.72 -60.88 -12.34
CA ALA A 414 44.55 -61.77 -13.50
C ALA A 414 44.96 -61.25 -14.89
#